data_AF-A0A1V6TIM8-F1
#
_entry.id   AF-A0A1V6TIM8-F1
#
_cell.length_a   1.000
_cell.length_b   1.000
_cell.length_c   1.000
_cell.angle_alpha   90.00
_cell.angle_beta   90.00
_cell.angle_gamma   90.00
#
_symmetry.space_group_name_H-M   'P 1'
#
loop_
_entity.id
_entity.type
_entity.pdbx_description
1 polymer ?
#
loop_
_entity_poly.entity_id
_entity_poly.type
_entity_poly.pdbx_seq_one_letter_code
_entity_poly.pdbx_strand_id
1 'polypeptide(L)'
;MKFGAIFVITVVASVMAKIDLYEYGTNATASISDGCTSALTKELNCDPYLFTLTMSDYFGPVGNETFQDQLCDQGCGRALEAYHSSVEQQCAGDIEPWDGIPAVWAGDVLWSTWNRTCLKDPKTNTYCTDAIGDIQTALGDIDTALSVLSKDQLCSTCVLDLIQQMQKTAYSNYDEQLVDEYVKIQDTCNTGARPTDVQPPATNMTAIPGIDYSTPSNASCLSGKSYSAKSGDDMQSIAKAQKVPTGPLRTLNGVFPDGSNLLAGQNLCLPRACPVYLVQDGDNCNSIANSYDLSISDLISYNPSINRACSNLIAGDNICVGASGQTYTPTTIAGATATKTAQYAASTVAAAGPTGYGTTKECGGYFLPADGDDCEQISLIYSISLELFLAINPAVNAACSNLFPGLYYCVYPTENWNATANGTTTSTYVTPPASTPTGTTPNCYTWRTIVDGDSCSLLQNVYGVTFEQLRIWNPQLNQQCSNLLLDAAYCVRGDTDTTATSTTETAGTTTLETTSTVDQPTQTSVSPRSNSRWYYQELQ
;
A
#
# COMPACT_ATOMS: atom_id res chain seq x y z
N MET A 1 -16.02 -54.82 21.35
CA MET A 1 -15.19 -53.60 21.31
C MET A 1 -15.12 -53.13 19.87
N LYS A 2 -15.83 -52.05 19.52
CA LYS A 2 -15.71 -51.36 18.22
C LYS A 2 -15.22 -49.95 18.53
N PHE A 3 -13.99 -49.64 18.16
CA PHE A 3 -13.47 -48.28 18.20
C PHE A 3 -13.95 -47.57 16.93
N GLY A 4 -14.81 -46.55 17.09
CA GLY A 4 -15.16 -45.63 16.02
C GLY A 4 -14.10 -44.53 15.97
N ALA A 5 -13.47 -44.36 14.81
CA ALA A 5 -12.58 -43.23 14.56
C ALA A 5 -13.42 -41.95 14.42
N ILE A 6 -13.18 -40.98 15.31
CA ILE A 6 -13.71 -39.63 15.19
C ILE A 6 -12.77 -38.88 14.24
N PHE A 7 -13.25 -38.56 13.04
CA PHE A 7 -12.60 -37.61 12.14
C PHE A 7 -12.83 -36.21 12.71
N VAL A 8 -11.75 -35.55 13.15
CA VAL A 8 -11.77 -34.12 13.46
C VAL A 8 -11.57 -33.40 12.13
N ILE A 9 -12.65 -32.83 11.58
CA ILE A 9 -12.57 -31.89 10.46
C ILE A 9 -12.15 -30.55 11.05
N THR A 10 -10.87 -30.22 10.92
CA THR A 10 -10.38 -28.87 11.20
C THR A 10 -10.81 -27.99 10.04
N VAL A 11 -11.89 -27.22 10.22
CA VAL A 11 -12.28 -26.18 9.26
C VAL A 11 -11.28 -25.04 9.43
N VAL A 12 -10.31 -24.95 8.52
CA VAL A 12 -9.48 -23.75 8.37
C VAL A 12 -10.44 -22.65 7.90
N ALA A 13 -10.59 -21.58 8.68
CA ALA A 13 -11.39 -20.44 8.27
C ALA A 13 -10.77 -19.85 7.00
N SER A 14 -11.51 -19.90 5.89
CA SER A 14 -11.14 -19.25 4.65
C SER A 14 -11.02 -17.74 4.91
N VAL A 15 -9.86 -17.15 4.61
CA VAL A 15 -9.69 -15.71 4.65
C VAL A 15 -10.38 -15.16 3.41
N MET A 16 -11.49 -14.44 3.59
CA MET A 16 -12.15 -13.74 2.48
C MET A 16 -11.34 -12.48 2.17
N ALA A 17 -10.91 -12.32 0.93
CA ALA A 17 -10.18 -11.16 0.48
C ALA A 17 -11.11 -10.29 -0.38
N LYS A 18 -11.23 -9.01 -0.02
CA LYS A 18 -11.70 -7.99 -0.96
C LYS A 18 -10.49 -7.59 -1.80
N ILE A 19 -10.36 -8.16 -2.99
CA ILE A 19 -9.27 -7.84 -3.91
C ILE A 19 -9.71 -6.63 -4.71
N ASP A 20 -9.19 -5.45 -4.35
CA ASP A 20 -9.54 -4.20 -5.02
C ASP A 20 -8.33 -3.69 -5.81
N LEU A 21 -8.30 -4.00 -7.12
CA LEU A 21 -7.28 -3.52 -8.05
C LEU A 21 -7.54 -2.07 -8.51
N TYR A 22 -8.73 -1.55 -8.24
CA TYR A 22 -9.17 -0.20 -8.56
C TYR A 22 -9.62 0.50 -7.27
N GLU A 23 -8.72 0.59 -6.29
CA GLU A 23 -9.04 1.20 -5.00
C GLU A 23 -9.66 2.59 -5.21
N TYR A 24 -10.94 2.72 -4.84
CA TYR A 24 -11.75 3.90 -5.14
C TYR A 24 -11.14 5.17 -4.54
N GLY A 25 -10.86 6.16 -5.40
CA GLY A 25 -10.80 7.56 -4.98
C GLY A 25 -9.47 8.29 -5.00
N THR A 26 -8.35 7.66 -5.38
CA THR A 26 -7.07 8.40 -5.50
C THR A 26 -6.53 8.51 -6.93
N ASN A 27 -6.82 7.57 -7.84
CA ASN A 27 -6.14 7.54 -9.14
C ASN A 27 -7.01 7.28 -10.41
N ALA A 28 -8.28 6.88 -10.33
CA ALA A 28 -9.09 6.66 -11.55
C ALA A 28 -9.40 8.00 -12.26
N THR A 29 -9.14 8.08 -13.57
CA THR A 29 -9.37 9.30 -14.37
C THR A 29 -10.84 9.45 -14.79
N ALA A 30 -11.62 8.37 -14.71
CA ALA A 30 -13.02 8.36 -15.12
C ALA A 30 -13.90 7.40 -14.29
N SER A 31 -15.22 7.64 -14.30
CA SER A 31 -16.20 6.81 -13.59
C SER A 31 -16.83 5.75 -14.51
N ILE A 32 -16.62 4.48 -14.19
CA ILE A 32 -17.25 3.32 -14.81
C ILE A 32 -18.72 3.14 -14.38
N SER A 33 -19.46 2.23 -15.01
CA SER A 33 -20.85 1.94 -14.66
C SER A 33 -20.99 1.28 -13.28
N ASP A 34 -22.18 1.40 -12.68
CA ASP A 34 -22.52 0.72 -11.41
C ASP A 34 -22.42 -0.80 -11.55
N GLY A 35 -22.73 -1.34 -12.74
CA GLY A 35 -22.65 -2.77 -13.05
C GLY A 35 -21.20 -3.25 -13.02
N CYS A 36 -20.30 -2.56 -13.71
CA CYS A 36 -18.87 -2.85 -13.68
C CYS A 36 -18.28 -2.67 -12.29
N THR A 37 -18.63 -1.59 -11.60
CA THR A 37 -18.22 -1.33 -10.21
C THR A 37 -18.61 -2.48 -9.29
N SER A 38 -19.85 -2.95 -9.37
CA SER A 38 -20.34 -4.07 -8.57
C SER A 38 -19.62 -5.39 -8.91
N ALA A 39 -19.26 -5.59 -10.18
CA ALA A 39 -18.50 -6.77 -10.60
C ALA A 39 -17.07 -6.74 -10.06
N LEU A 40 -16.36 -5.62 -10.18
CA LEU A 40 -14.98 -5.43 -9.76
C LEU A 40 -14.80 -5.48 -8.23
N THR A 41 -15.78 -5.00 -7.48
CA THR A 41 -15.72 -4.94 -5.99
C THR A 41 -16.21 -6.21 -5.31
N LYS A 42 -16.54 -7.25 -6.07
CA LYS A 42 -17.07 -8.51 -5.54
C LYS A 42 -16.02 -9.23 -4.70
N GLU A 43 -16.39 -9.64 -3.49
CA GLU A 43 -15.51 -10.39 -2.60
C GLU A 43 -15.17 -11.77 -3.17
N LEU A 44 -13.90 -12.12 -3.07
CA LEU A 44 -13.36 -13.40 -3.53
C LEU A 44 -12.92 -14.23 -2.33
N ASN A 45 -13.37 -15.48 -2.30
CA ASN A 45 -12.89 -16.45 -1.33
C ASN A 45 -11.58 -17.07 -1.83
N CYS A 46 -10.54 -16.24 -1.87
CA CYS A 46 -9.20 -16.56 -2.34
C CYS A 46 -8.15 -16.03 -1.37
N ASP A 47 -6.98 -16.64 -1.34
CA ASP A 47 -5.87 -16.14 -0.53
C ASP A 47 -5.43 -14.75 -1.03
N PRO A 48 -5.28 -13.74 -0.14
CA PRO A 48 -4.87 -12.38 -0.51
C PRO A 48 -3.52 -12.31 -1.23
N TYR A 49 -2.64 -13.29 -1.06
CA TYR A 49 -1.35 -13.34 -1.74
C TYR A 49 -1.49 -13.42 -3.26
N LEU A 50 -2.63 -13.88 -3.79
CA LEU A 50 -2.91 -13.84 -5.23
C LEU A 50 -2.82 -12.40 -5.78
N PHE A 51 -3.30 -11.41 -5.03
CA PHE A 51 -3.18 -10.01 -5.41
C PHE A 51 -1.72 -9.56 -5.49
N THR A 52 -0.90 -9.99 -4.52
CA THR A 52 0.54 -9.68 -4.51
C THR A 52 1.22 -10.27 -5.74
N LEU A 53 0.89 -11.51 -6.12
CA LEU A 53 1.41 -12.14 -7.34
C LEU A 53 0.92 -11.44 -8.61
N THR A 54 -0.32 -10.95 -8.61
CA THR A 54 -0.93 -10.25 -9.74
C THR A 54 -0.29 -8.89 -9.98
N MET A 55 0.09 -8.20 -8.91
CA MET A 55 0.74 -6.88 -8.95
C MET A 55 2.27 -6.96 -9.05
N SER A 56 2.83 -8.17 -9.13
CA SER A 56 4.27 -8.43 -9.16
C SER A 56 4.73 -8.85 -10.55
N ASP A 57 5.99 -8.59 -10.85
CA ASP A 57 6.72 -9.15 -12.00
C ASP A 57 7.24 -10.57 -11.72
N TYR A 58 6.93 -11.17 -10.56
CA TYR A 58 7.41 -12.49 -10.15
C TYR A 58 6.52 -13.64 -10.62
N PHE A 59 7.11 -14.57 -11.38
CA PHE A 59 6.41 -15.74 -11.97
C PHE A 59 7.08 -17.08 -11.69
N GLY A 60 7.97 -17.11 -10.71
CA GLY A 60 8.69 -18.31 -10.29
C GLY A 60 7.92 -19.18 -9.28
N PRO A 61 8.61 -20.16 -8.68
CA PRO A 61 8.07 -21.02 -7.62
C PRO A 61 7.48 -20.20 -6.46
N VAL A 62 6.35 -20.64 -5.90
CA VAL A 62 5.86 -20.06 -4.63
C VAL A 62 6.74 -20.50 -3.46
N GLY A 63 7.47 -21.61 -3.61
CA GLY A 63 8.49 -22.07 -2.66
C GLY A 63 7.95 -22.84 -1.46
N ASN A 64 6.63 -22.91 -1.27
CA ASN A 64 5.98 -23.72 -0.25
C ASN A 64 4.73 -24.40 -0.83
N GLU A 65 4.81 -25.71 -1.04
CA GLU A 65 3.74 -26.51 -1.66
C GLU A 65 2.42 -26.45 -0.88
N THR A 66 2.47 -26.49 0.46
CA THR A 66 1.26 -26.41 1.29
C THR A 66 0.56 -25.06 1.14
N PHE A 67 1.34 -23.98 1.07
CA PHE A 67 0.80 -22.65 0.84
C PHE A 67 0.28 -22.49 -0.59
N GLN A 68 0.98 -23.04 -1.59
CA GLN A 68 0.52 -23.02 -2.97
C GLN A 68 -0.77 -23.84 -3.15
N ASP A 69 -0.94 -24.95 -2.44
CA ASP A 69 -2.20 -25.70 -2.40
C ASP A 69 -3.37 -24.89 -1.80
N GLN A 70 -3.10 -24.02 -0.82
CA GLN A 70 -4.11 -23.11 -0.27
C GLN A 70 -4.49 -22.01 -1.26
N LEU A 71 -3.48 -21.41 -1.91
CA LEU A 71 -3.65 -20.41 -2.96
C LEU A 71 -4.42 -20.98 -4.17
N CYS A 72 -4.13 -22.24 -4.52
CA CYS A 72 -4.68 -22.96 -5.66
C CYS A 72 -5.89 -23.82 -5.32
N ASP A 73 -6.59 -23.50 -4.23
CA ASP A 73 -7.84 -24.15 -3.86
C ASP A 73 -8.86 -24.10 -5.01
N GLN A 74 -9.57 -25.20 -5.22
CA GLN A 74 -10.57 -25.30 -6.29
C GLN A 74 -11.78 -24.38 -6.07
N GLY A 75 -12.09 -24.05 -4.81
CA GLY A 75 -13.10 -23.06 -4.46
C GLY A 75 -12.70 -21.66 -4.94
N CYS A 76 -11.44 -21.27 -4.71
CA CYS A 76 -10.89 -20.03 -5.24
C CYS A 76 -10.92 -20.01 -6.78
N GLY A 77 -10.45 -21.08 -7.44
CA GLY A 77 -10.48 -21.16 -8.91
C GLY A 77 -11.87 -20.96 -9.52
N ARG A 78 -12.91 -21.61 -8.97
CA ARG A 78 -14.30 -21.40 -9.41
C ARG A 78 -14.82 -20.00 -9.12
N ALA A 79 -14.44 -19.41 -7.98
CA ALA A 79 -14.84 -18.06 -7.62
C ALA A 79 -14.21 -17.03 -8.58
N LEU A 80 -12.94 -17.21 -8.94
CA LEU A 80 -12.23 -16.37 -9.91
C LEU A 80 -12.79 -16.51 -11.31
N GLU A 81 -13.11 -17.71 -11.77
CA GLU A 81 -13.74 -17.92 -13.09
C GLU A 81 -15.07 -17.16 -13.19
N ALA A 82 -15.89 -17.24 -12.14
CA ALA A 82 -17.17 -16.54 -12.08
C ALA A 82 -17.01 -15.02 -11.94
N TYR A 83 -15.96 -14.56 -11.24
CA TYR A 83 -15.62 -13.15 -11.14
C TYR A 83 -15.14 -12.60 -12.48
N HIS A 84 -14.20 -13.27 -13.12
CA HIS A 84 -13.66 -12.92 -14.44
C HIS A 84 -14.78 -12.81 -15.47
N SER A 85 -15.64 -13.83 -15.57
CA SER A 85 -16.81 -13.80 -16.47
C SER A 85 -17.77 -12.65 -16.17
N SER A 86 -17.95 -12.31 -14.89
CA SER A 86 -18.81 -11.19 -14.48
C SER A 86 -18.19 -9.84 -14.84
N VAL A 87 -16.88 -9.68 -14.67
CA VAL A 87 -16.16 -8.45 -15.02
C VAL A 87 -16.17 -8.26 -16.53
N GLU A 88 -15.83 -9.29 -17.31
CA GLU A 88 -15.91 -9.26 -18.78
C GLU A 88 -17.30 -8.82 -19.27
N GLN A 89 -18.37 -9.36 -18.66
CA GLN A 89 -19.73 -9.04 -19.07
C GLN A 89 -20.18 -7.63 -18.65
N GLN A 90 -19.94 -7.25 -17.39
CA GLN A 90 -20.50 -6.03 -16.81
C GLN A 90 -19.67 -4.78 -17.14
N CYS A 91 -18.37 -4.95 -17.39
CA CYS A 91 -17.47 -3.88 -17.82
C CYS A 91 -17.33 -3.80 -19.35
N ALA A 92 -18.07 -4.63 -20.09
CA ALA A 92 -18.05 -4.61 -21.56
C ALA A 92 -18.51 -3.25 -22.09
N GLY A 93 -17.58 -2.51 -22.71
CA GLY A 93 -17.87 -1.22 -23.32
C GLY A 93 -17.95 -0.05 -22.34
N ASP A 94 -17.60 -0.27 -21.07
CA ASP A 94 -17.36 0.83 -20.14
C ASP A 94 -16.12 1.63 -20.54
N ILE A 95 -16.10 2.88 -20.12
CA ILE A 95 -14.94 3.75 -20.34
C ILE A 95 -13.73 3.21 -19.58
N GLU A 96 -12.55 3.49 -20.12
CA GLU A 96 -11.28 3.13 -19.51
C GLU A 96 -11.14 3.83 -18.13
N PRO A 97 -10.96 3.09 -17.02
CA PRO A 97 -10.74 3.69 -15.70
C PRO A 97 -9.47 4.56 -15.64
N TRP A 98 -8.48 4.20 -16.46
CA TRP A 98 -7.27 4.97 -16.76
C TRP A 98 -7.04 4.99 -18.26
N ASP A 99 -6.54 6.09 -18.80
CA ASP A 99 -6.22 6.21 -20.22
C ASP A 99 -5.36 5.03 -20.69
N GLY A 100 -5.90 4.22 -21.62
CA GLY A 100 -5.24 3.05 -22.16
C GLY A 100 -5.40 1.76 -21.34
N ILE A 101 -6.15 1.75 -20.24
CA ILE A 101 -6.46 0.54 -19.45
C ILE A 101 -7.95 0.21 -19.58
N PRO A 102 -8.32 -0.94 -20.19
CA PRO A 102 -9.72 -1.36 -20.25
C PRO A 102 -10.28 -1.66 -18.86
N ALA A 103 -11.56 -1.38 -18.65
CA ALA A 103 -12.24 -1.69 -17.38
C ALA A 103 -12.20 -3.18 -16.99
N VAL A 104 -12.08 -4.08 -17.98
CA VAL A 104 -11.98 -5.53 -17.79
C VAL A 104 -10.62 -6.00 -17.26
N TRP A 105 -9.57 -5.16 -17.33
CA TRP A 105 -8.17 -5.52 -17.05
C TRP A 105 -7.98 -6.28 -15.73
N ALA A 106 -8.57 -5.77 -14.64
CA ALA A 106 -8.44 -6.36 -13.32
C ALA A 106 -8.94 -7.82 -13.26
N GLY A 107 -10.03 -8.13 -13.98
CA GLY A 107 -10.54 -9.49 -14.11
C GLY A 107 -9.56 -10.41 -14.81
N ASP A 108 -9.06 -9.96 -15.97
CA ASP A 108 -8.19 -10.76 -16.82
C ASP A 108 -6.83 -11.06 -16.18
N VAL A 109 -6.22 -10.05 -15.54
CA VAL A 109 -4.88 -10.19 -14.94
C VAL A 109 -4.90 -11.10 -13.71
N LEU A 110 -5.97 -11.05 -12.89
CA LEU A 110 -6.17 -11.99 -11.78
C LEU A 110 -6.38 -13.42 -12.28
N TRP A 111 -7.25 -13.58 -13.29
CA TRP A 111 -7.60 -14.90 -13.84
C TRP A 111 -6.41 -15.59 -14.49
N SER A 112 -5.66 -14.85 -15.31
CA SER A 112 -4.44 -15.35 -15.96
C SER A 112 -3.34 -15.68 -14.94
N THR A 113 -3.15 -14.84 -13.92
CA THR A 113 -2.18 -15.10 -12.84
C THR A 113 -2.51 -16.39 -12.10
N TRP A 114 -3.77 -16.60 -11.71
CA TRP A 114 -4.18 -17.81 -11.03
C TRP A 114 -4.01 -19.06 -11.90
N ASN A 115 -4.49 -19.03 -13.15
CA ASN A 115 -4.39 -20.17 -14.08
C ASN A 115 -2.96 -20.63 -14.33
N ARG A 116 -2.02 -19.68 -14.36
CA ARG A 116 -0.59 -19.97 -14.49
C ARG A 116 -0.02 -20.53 -13.20
N THR A 117 -0.20 -19.83 -12.07
CA THR A 117 0.38 -20.19 -10.77
C THR A 117 -0.11 -21.56 -10.30
N CYS A 118 -1.35 -21.91 -10.64
CA CYS A 118 -2.00 -23.14 -10.22
C CYS A 118 -1.97 -24.26 -11.26
N LEU A 119 -1.23 -24.08 -12.36
CA LEU A 119 -1.03 -25.12 -13.36
C LEU A 119 -0.18 -26.25 -12.77
N LYS A 120 -0.68 -27.49 -12.84
CA LYS A 120 0.05 -28.71 -12.42
C LYS A 120 0.32 -29.63 -13.62
N ASP A 121 1.46 -30.30 -13.61
CA ASP A 121 1.68 -31.43 -14.52
C ASP A 121 0.73 -32.58 -14.12
N PRO A 122 -0.15 -33.05 -15.01
CA PRO A 122 -1.10 -34.12 -14.70
C PRO A 122 -0.42 -35.48 -14.40
N LYS A 123 0.85 -35.67 -14.78
CA LYS A 123 1.60 -36.91 -14.56
C LYS A 123 2.28 -36.92 -13.19
N THR A 124 2.88 -35.79 -12.79
CA THR A 124 3.68 -35.71 -11.56
C THR A 124 2.95 -35.01 -10.42
N ASN A 125 1.85 -34.31 -10.71
CA ASN A 125 1.12 -33.45 -9.80
C ASN A 125 1.96 -32.29 -9.21
N THR A 126 3.05 -31.94 -9.89
CA THR A 126 3.94 -30.83 -9.51
C THR A 126 3.44 -29.53 -10.12
N TYR A 127 3.53 -28.43 -9.38
CA TYR A 127 3.25 -27.11 -9.93
C TYR A 127 4.25 -26.75 -11.03
N CYS A 128 3.73 -26.21 -12.12
CA CYS A 128 4.57 -25.87 -13.27
C CYS A 128 5.48 -24.67 -13.02
N THR A 129 5.12 -23.79 -12.09
CA THR A 129 6.02 -22.73 -11.59
C THR A 129 7.28 -23.31 -10.95
N ASP A 130 7.17 -24.43 -10.24
CA ASP A 130 8.30 -25.09 -9.58
C ASP A 130 9.21 -25.77 -10.61
N ALA A 131 8.61 -26.51 -11.54
CA ALA A 131 9.34 -27.15 -12.64
C ALA A 131 10.10 -26.14 -13.52
N ILE A 132 9.52 -24.94 -13.72
CA ILE A 132 10.18 -23.86 -14.47
C ILE A 132 11.26 -23.18 -13.63
N GLY A 133 11.07 -23.00 -12.32
CA GLY A 133 12.12 -22.49 -11.44
C GLY A 133 13.36 -23.37 -11.43
N ASP A 134 13.19 -24.70 -11.46
CA ASP A 134 14.29 -25.66 -11.58
C ASP A 134 15.02 -25.51 -12.92
N ILE A 135 14.26 -25.32 -14.01
CA ILE A 135 14.80 -25.07 -15.34
C ILE A 135 15.59 -23.75 -15.38
N GLN A 136 15.06 -22.67 -14.81
CA GLN A 136 15.72 -21.37 -14.76
C GLN A 136 17.03 -21.44 -13.97
N THR A 137 17.01 -22.12 -12.82
CA THR A 137 18.20 -22.38 -12.01
C THR A 137 19.27 -23.14 -12.81
N ALA A 138 18.86 -24.09 -13.65
CA ALA A 138 19.77 -24.85 -14.50
C ALA A 138 20.33 -24.04 -15.69
N LEU A 139 19.58 -23.08 -16.23
CA LEU A 139 20.01 -22.23 -17.34
C LEU A 139 21.02 -21.16 -16.91
N GLY A 140 20.95 -20.67 -15.67
CA GLY A 140 21.89 -19.71 -15.08
C GLY A 140 21.80 -18.27 -15.65
N ASP A 141 21.34 -18.11 -16.89
CA ASP A 141 21.05 -16.85 -17.57
C ASP A 141 19.70 -16.93 -18.29
N ILE A 142 18.85 -15.93 -18.02
CA ILE A 142 17.50 -15.70 -18.53
C ILE A 142 17.42 -15.49 -20.05
N ASP A 143 18.51 -15.03 -20.68
CA ASP A 143 18.59 -14.81 -22.13
C ASP A 143 18.94 -16.08 -22.91
N THR A 144 19.27 -17.16 -22.20
CA THR A 144 19.62 -18.45 -22.79
C THR A 144 18.43 -19.03 -23.56
N ALA A 145 18.65 -19.35 -24.84
CA ALA A 145 17.62 -19.93 -25.69
C ALA A 145 17.06 -21.25 -25.12
N LEU A 146 15.74 -21.43 -25.19
CA LEU A 146 15.05 -22.65 -24.72
C LEU A 146 15.56 -23.94 -25.40
N SER A 147 16.18 -23.82 -26.56
CA SER A 147 16.86 -24.92 -27.26
C SER A 147 18.00 -25.57 -26.47
N VAL A 148 18.50 -24.92 -25.41
CA VAL A 148 19.54 -25.48 -24.53
C VAL A 148 18.99 -26.53 -23.56
N LEU A 149 17.67 -26.55 -23.34
CA LEU A 149 17.03 -27.54 -22.48
C LEU A 149 17.12 -28.95 -23.05
N SER A 150 17.19 -29.94 -22.14
CA SER A 150 17.04 -31.33 -22.56
C SER A 150 15.67 -31.54 -23.21
N LYS A 151 15.58 -32.50 -24.13
CA LYS A 151 14.31 -32.83 -24.79
C LYS A 151 13.20 -33.15 -23.78
N ASP A 152 13.52 -33.81 -22.68
CA ASP A 152 12.52 -34.16 -21.66
C ASP A 152 12.01 -32.94 -20.89
N GLN A 153 12.87 -31.97 -20.60
CA GLN A 153 12.46 -30.69 -20.00
C GLN A 153 11.64 -29.86 -20.98
N LEU A 154 12.12 -29.73 -22.22
CA LEU A 154 11.47 -28.94 -23.27
C LEU A 154 10.07 -29.47 -23.62
N CYS A 155 9.93 -30.81 -23.64
CA CYS A 155 8.69 -31.48 -23.96
C CYS A 155 7.85 -31.85 -22.73
N SER A 156 8.19 -31.31 -21.56
CA SER A 156 7.39 -31.49 -20.35
C SER A 156 6.02 -30.85 -20.52
N THR A 157 5.01 -31.41 -19.84
CA THR A 157 3.65 -30.87 -19.87
C THR A 157 3.65 -29.43 -19.38
N CYS A 158 4.44 -29.14 -18.35
CA CYS A 158 4.56 -27.80 -17.79
C CYS A 158 5.10 -26.77 -18.77
N VAL A 159 6.16 -27.06 -19.53
CA VAL A 159 6.65 -26.11 -20.54
C VAL A 159 5.60 -25.90 -21.63
N LEU A 160 5.03 -26.98 -22.17
CA LEU A 160 4.09 -26.89 -23.28
C LEU A 160 2.80 -26.15 -22.92
N ASP A 161 2.23 -26.44 -21.74
CA ASP A 161 0.97 -25.88 -21.31
C ASP A 161 1.15 -24.48 -20.72
N LEU A 162 2.31 -24.16 -20.13
CA LEU A 162 2.63 -22.79 -19.72
C LEU A 162 2.71 -21.84 -20.92
N ILE A 163 3.41 -22.23 -22.00
CA ILE A 163 3.44 -21.42 -23.24
C ILE A 163 2.01 -21.18 -23.74
N GLN A 164 1.13 -22.19 -23.69
CA GLN A 164 -0.28 -22.00 -24.06
C GLN A 164 -1.04 -21.08 -23.13
N GLN A 165 -0.79 -21.11 -21.82
CA GLN A 165 -1.44 -20.18 -20.89
C GLN A 165 -1.02 -18.74 -21.15
N MET A 166 0.27 -18.51 -21.48
CA MET A 166 0.75 -17.19 -21.90
C MET A 166 0.08 -16.76 -23.21
N GLN A 167 0.07 -17.63 -24.22
CA GLN A 167 -0.55 -17.35 -25.52
C GLN A 167 -2.04 -16.96 -25.44
N LYS A 168 -2.77 -17.45 -24.44
CA LYS A 168 -4.21 -17.16 -24.28
C LYS A 168 -4.53 -15.76 -23.76
N THR A 169 -3.53 -14.99 -23.34
CA THR A 169 -3.76 -13.71 -22.67
C THR A 169 -2.90 -12.59 -23.26
N ALA A 170 -3.52 -11.44 -23.47
CA ALA A 170 -2.89 -10.21 -23.98
C ALA A 170 -1.94 -9.55 -22.99
N TYR A 171 -1.90 -10.03 -21.74
CA TYR A 171 -1.08 -9.42 -20.70
C TYR A 171 0.23 -10.20 -20.48
N SER A 172 0.47 -11.30 -21.21
CA SER A 172 1.77 -12.00 -21.17
C SER A 172 2.80 -11.39 -22.13
N ASN A 173 4.07 -11.77 -21.99
CA ASN A 173 5.12 -11.50 -22.98
C ASN A 173 5.16 -12.52 -24.14
N TYR A 174 4.06 -13.20 -24.43
CA TYR A 174 3.99 -14.05 -25.61
C TYR A 174 3.99 -13.18 -26.87
N ASP A 175 5.13 -13.12 -27.54
CA ASP A 175 5.38 -12.29 -28.71
C ASP A 175 5.78 -13.11 -29.94
N GLU A 176 6.04 -12.43 -31.07
CA GLU A 176 6.46 -13.08 -32.31
C GLU A 176 7.77 -13.88 -32.16
N GLN A 177 8.67 -13.46 -31.27
CA GLN A 177 9.91 -14.18 -31.00
C GLN A 177 9.61 -15.52 -30.29
N LEU A 178 8.70 -15.52 -29.32
CA LEU A 178 8.29 -16.73 -28.62
C LEU A 178 7.46 -17.66 -29.52
N VAL A 179 6.74 -17.13 -30.52
CA VAL A 179 6.08 -17.95 -31.56
C VAL A 179 7.08 -18.82 -32.30
N ASP A 180 8.16 -18.21 -32.82
CA ASP A 180 9.18 -18.93 -33.58
C ASP A 180 9.86 -20.03 -32.76
N GLU A 181 10.07 -19.79 -31.46
CA GLU A 181 10.59 -20.80 -30.54
C GLU A 181 9.55 -21.88 -30.26
N TYR A 182 8.28 -21.51 -30.04
CA TYR A 182 7.25 -22.48 -29.75
C TYR A 182 6.97 -23.42 -30.92
N VAL A 183 7.02 -22.93 -32.17
CA VAL A 183 6.92 -23.79 -33.36
C VAL A 183 8.03 -24.84 -33.38
N LYS A 184 9.28 -24.46 -33.08
CA LYS A 184 10.42 -25.40 -33.00
C LYS A 184 10.25 -26.40 -31.86
N ILE A 185 9.67 -25.98 -30.73
CA ILE A 185 9.34 -26.85 -29.60
C ILE A 185 8.27 -27.86 -30.01
N GLN A 186 7.20 -27.43 -30.68
CA GLN A 186 6.13 -28.31 -31.17
C GLN A 186 6.69 -29.40 -32.11
N ASP A 187 7.59 -29.02 -33.03
CA ASP A 187 8.28 -29.95 -33.93
C ASP A 187 9.18 -30.92 -33.15
N THR A 188 10.01 -30.41 -32.23
CA THR A 188 10.93 -31.22 -31.42
C THR A 188 10.18 -32.25 -30.56
N CYS A 189 9.04 -31.84 -30.03
CA CYS A 189 8.20 -32.60 -29.12
C CYS A 189 7.11 -33.41 -29.83
N ASN A 190 6.96 -33.28 -31.16
CA ASN A 190 5.92 -33.91 -31.97
C ASN A 190 4.50 -33.70 -31.40
N THR A 191 4.18 -32.48 -30.96
CA THR A 191 2.88 -32.19 -30.34
C THR A 191 1.73 -32.07 -31.34
N GLY A 192 2.04 -32.02 -32.64
CA GLY A 192 1.13 -31.49 -33.65
C GLY A 192 0.98 -29.97 -33.54
N ALA A 193 0.23 -29.38 -34.48
CA ALA A 193 -0.02 -27.95 -34.52
C ALA A 193 -0.85 -27.50 -33.31
N ARG A 194 -0.28 -26.60 -32.50
CA ARG A 194 -0.94 -25.91 -31.38
C ARG A 194 -1.09 -24.41 -31.71
N PRO A 195 -2.07 -23.71 -31.09
CA PRO A 195 -2.26 -22.28 -31.31
C PRO A 195 -0.98 -21.49 -31.04
N THR A 196 -0.71 -20.51 -31.90
CA THR A 196 0.50 -19.66 -31.88
C THR A 196 0.16 -18.18 -32.08
N ASP A 197 -1.12 -17.82 -32.10
CA ASP A 197 -1.54 -16.44 -32.34
C ASP A 197 -1.13 -15.56 -31.15
N VAL A 198 -0.43 -14.46 -31.44
CA VAL A 198 -0.13 -13.41 -30.46
C VAL A 198 -1.40 -12.59 -30.24
N GLN A 199 -1.82 -12.46 -28.97
CA GLN A 199 -2.96 -11.62 -28.64
C GLN A 199 -2.60 -10.15 -28.87
N PRO A 200 -3.48 -9.33 -29.45
CA PRO A 200 -3.22 -7.89 -29.57
C PRO A 200 -3.07 -7.28 -28.16
N PRO A 201 -2.23 -6.24 -27.99
CA PRO A 201 -2.11 -5.54 -26.72
C PRO A 201 -3.49 -5.09 -26.24
N ALA A 202 -3.88 -5.52 -25.04
CA ALA A 202 -5.16 -5.15 -24.45
C ALA A 202 -5.11 -3.74 -23.85
N THR A 203 -3.92 -3.23 -23.53
CA THR A 203 -3.71 -1.86 -23.06
C THR A 203 -3.10 -1.00 -24.16
N ASN A 204 -3.43 0.29 -24.16
CA ASN A 204 -2.85 1.30 -25.02
C ASN A 204 -2.37 2.48 -24.17
N MET A 205 -1.60 2.15 -23.13
CA MET A 205 -0.98 3.16 -22.28
C MET A 205 0.07 3.91 -23.10
N THR A 206 -0.08 5.23 -23.13
CA THR A 206 0.92 6.14 -23.72
C THR A 206 1.63 6.97 -22.65
N ALA A 207 1.18 6.83 -21.40
CA ALA A 207 1.68 7.50 -20.21
C ALA A 207 1.18 6.76 -18.94
N ILE A 208 2.04 6.54 -17.95
CA ILE A 208 1.61 6.15 -16.60
C ILE A 208 0.78 7.28 -15.95
N PRO A 209 -0.42 7.00 -15.42
CA PRO A 209 -1.24 7.97 -14.71
C PRO A 209 -0.48 8.68 -13.58
N GLY A 210 -0.49 10.01 -13.58
CA GLY A 210 0.21 10.83 -12.57
C GLY A 210 1.67 11.15 -12.90
N ILE A 211 2.20 10.69 -14.04
CA ILE A 211 3.54 11.05 -14.53
C ILE A 211 3.40 11.88 -15.82
N ASP A 212 3.93 13.11 -15.80
CA ASP A 212 4.02 13.97 -16.98
C ASP A 212 5.27 13.61 -17.79
N TYR A 213 5.06 12.98 -18.95
CA TYR A 213 6.10 12.62 -19.92
C TYR A 213 6.47 13.76 -20.86
N SER A 214 5.80 14.91 -20.76
CA SER A 214 6.26 16.08 -21.49
C SER A 214 7.65 16.42 -20.97
N THR A 215 8.60 16.53 -21.91
CA THR A 215 10.00 16.91 -21.65
C THR A 215 10.07 17.90 -20.48
N PRO A 216 10.94 17.70 -19.47
CA PRO A 216 11.02 18.53 -18.27
C PRO A 216 11.56 19.92 -18.66
N SER A 217 10.76 20.69 -19.37
CA SER A 217 11.14 21.97 -19.96
C SER A 217 10.95 23.09 -18.96
N ASN A 218 10.27 22.85 -17.82
CA ASN A 218 9.97 23.89 -16.84
C ASN A 218 10.11 23.46 -15.37
N ALA A 219 10.57 22.24 -15.05
CA ALA A 219 10.82 21.86 -13.67
C ALA A 219 12.00 22.67 -13.11
N SER A 220 11.70 23.64 -12.24
CA SER A 220 12.73 24.42 -11.56
C SER A 220 13.56 23.49 -10.70
N CYS A 221 14.81 23.26 -11.10
CA CYS A 221 15.66 22.33 -10.38
C CYS A 221 15.97 22.88 -8.98
N LEU A 222 15.33 22.33 -7.95
CA LEU A 222 15.41 22.84 -6.57
C LEU A 222 16.83 22.81 -5.98
N SER A 223 17.72 22.01 -6.55
CA SER A 223 19.15 22.01 -6.21
C SER A 223 19.93 23.15 -6.86
N GLY A 224 19.36 23.80 -7.89
CA GLY A 224 20.03 24.72 -8.79
C GLY A 224 21.08 24.08 -9.70
N LYS A 225 21.18 22.74 -9.75
CA LYS A 225 22.21 22.00 -10.48
C LYS A 225 21.62 21.17 -11.60
N SER A 226 22.29 21.15 -12.75
CA SER A 226 21.94 20.29 -13.87
C SER A 226 23.15 19.55 -14.44
N TYR A 227 22.89 18.51 -15.22
CA TYR A 227 23.89 17.70 -15.90
C TYR A 227 23.49 17.49 -17.36
N SER A 228 24.40 17.78 -18.30
CA SER A 228 24.18 17.48 -19.72
C SER A 228 24.68 16.07 -20.00
N ALA A 229 23.74 15.17 -20.33
CA ALA A 229 24.00 13.76 -20.63
C ALA A 229 24.98 13.62 -21.80
N LYS A 230 25.90 12.69 -21.70
CA LYS A 230 26.91 12.39 -22.72
C LYS A 230 26.57 11.09 -23.42
N SER A 231 27.14 10.90 -24.61
CA SER A 231 27.02 9.62 -25.31
C SER A 231 27.65 8.50 -24.48
N GLY A 232 26.88 7.45 -24.23
CA GLY A 232 27.28 6.32 -23.39
C GLY A 232 27.03 6.51 -21.89
N ASP A 233 26.44 7.63 -21.47
CA ASP A 233 25.95 7.75 -20.09
C ASP A 233 24.72 6.84 -19.88
N ASP A 234 24.59 6.34 -18.66
CA ASP A 234 23.37 5.73 -18.13
C ASP A 234 22.99 6.41 -16.80
N MET A 235 21.78 6.15 -16.29
CA MET A 235 21.33 6.79 -15.05
C MET A 235 22.20 6.45 -13.84
N GLN A 236 22.81 5.27 -13.79
CA GLN A 236 23.63 4.83 -12.66
C GLN A 236 24.99 5.52 -12.62
N SER A 237 25.66 5.58 -13.77
CA SER A 237 26.92 6.26 -13.97
C SER A 237 26.79 7.76 -13.71
N ILE A 238 25.69 8.38 -14.13
CA ILE A 238 25.36 9.77 -13.80
C ILE A 238 25.11 9.92 -12.30
N ALA A 239 24.21 9.12 -11.72
CA ALA A 239 23.86 9.17 -10.30
C ALA A 239 25.10 9.08 -9.40
N LYS A 240 25.97 8.08 -9.67
CA LYS A 240 27.24 7.89 -8.99
C LYS A 240 28.20 9.06 -9.16
N ALA A 241 28.38 9.55 -10.39
CA ALA A 241 29.29 10.66 -10.67
C ALA A 241 28.83 11.98 -10.03
N GLN A 242 27.52 12.22 -9.98
CA GLN A 242 26.91 13.42 -9.43
C GLN A 242 26.59 13.30 -7.94
N LYS A 243 26.77 12.12 -7.34
CA LYS A 243 26.46 11.80 -5.94
C LYS A 243 25.00 12.08 -5.58
N VAL A 244 24.10 11.63 -6.44
CA VAL A 244 22.64 11.75 -6.28
C VAL A 244 22.01 10.36 -6.33
N PRO A 245 20.82 10.17 -5.73
CA PRO A 245 20.13 8.88 -5.80
C PRO A 245 19.51 8.66 -7.18
N THR A 246 19.57 7.43 -7.69
CA THR A 246 19.13 7.08 -9.06
C THR A 246 17.62 7.26 -9.24
N GLY A 247 16.81 6.82 -8.26
CA GLY A 247 15.35 6.94 -8.31
C GLY A 247 14.88 8.38 -8.56
N PRO A 248 15.19 9.34 -7.68
CA PRO A 248 14.85 10.74 -7.88
C PRO A 248 15.47 11.37 -9.13
N LEU A 249 16.68 10.94 -9.55
CA LEU A 249 17.26 11.40 -10.81
C LEU A 249 16.41 10.98 -12.02
N ARG A 250 15.91 9.75 -12.05
CA ARG A 250 15.00 9.27 -13.12
C ARG A 250 13.68 10.03 -13.09
N THR A 251 13.00 10.05 -11.94
CA THR A 251 11.66 10.63 -11.79
C THR A 251 11.64 12.13 -12.10
N LEU A 252 12.63 12.90 -11.64
CA LEU A 252 12.69 14.35 -11.92
C LEU A 252 12.87 14.68 -13.41
N ASN A 253 13.36 13.73 -14.20
CA ASN A 253 13.72 13.95 -15.59
C ASN A 253 12.89 13.13 -16.58
N GLY A 254 11.88 12.40 -16.10
CA GLY A 254 11.05 11.52 -16.93
C GLY A 254 11.86 10.45 -17.66
N VAL A 255 12.98 9.99 -17.08
CA VAL A 255 13.82 8.94 -17.71
C VAL A 255 13.28 7.57 -17.30
N PHE A 256 13.08 6.70 -18.30
CA PHE A 256 12.58 5.34 -18.11
C PHE A 256 13.53 4.50 -17.24
N PRO A 257 13.04 3.45 -16.55
CA PRO A 257 13.87 2.59 -15.72
C PRO A 257 15.07 1.99 -16.47
N ASP A 258 14.86 1.61 -17.74
CA ASP A 258 15.89 1.06 -18.63
C ASP A 258 16.80 2.13 -19.27
N GLY A 259 16.47 3.42 -19.10
CA GLY A 259 17.20 4.55 -19.66
C GLY A 259 17.09 4.69 -21.18
N SER A 260 16.19 3.96 -21.85
CA SER A 260 16.09 3.94 -23.32
C SER A 260 15.74 5.29 -23.93
N ASN A 261 15.11 6.18 -23.16
CA ASN A 261 14.77 7.55 -23.56
C ASN A 261 15.80 8.61 -23.12
N LEU A 262 16.95 8.20 -22.55
CA LEU A 262 18.05 9.13 -22.22
C LEU A 262 18.82 9.50 -23.48
N LEU A 263 18.79 10.78 -23.86
CA LEU A 263 19.46 11.27 -25.06
C LEU A 263 20.76 12.01 -24.73
N ALA A 264 21.81 11.78 -25.54
CA ALA A 264 23.02 12.58 -25.47
C ALA A 264 22.70 14.08 -25.72
N GLY A 265 23.18 14.94 -24.84
CA GLY A 265 22.90 16.37 -24.82
C GLY A 265 21.70 16.78 -23.96
N GLN A 266 20.86 15.82 -23.51
CA GLN A 266 19.73 16.10 -22.63
C GLN A 266 20.21 16.72 -21.32
N ASN A 267 19.61 17.85 -20.92
CA ASN A 267 19.94 18.52 -19.66
C ASN A 267 19.04 17.97 -18.55
N LEU A 268 19.64 17.25 -17.62
CA LEU A 268 18.98 16.61 -16.48
C LEU A 268 19.04 17.53 -15.26
N CYS A 269 17.92 17.74 -14.59
CA CYS A 269 17.89 18.30 -13.24
C CYS A 269 18.49 17.30 -12.25
N LEU A 270 19.48 17.74 -11.47
CA LEU A 270 20.09 16.92 -10.44
C LEU A 270 19.38 17.12 -9.09
N PRO A 271 19.04 16.06 -8.35
CA PRO A 271 18.73 16.17 -6.93
C PRO A 271 19.88 16.81 -6.13
N ARG A 272 19.62 17.15 -4.86
CA ARG A 272 20.70 17.55 -3.95
C ARG A 272 21.63 16.36 -3.71
N ALA A 273 22.93 16.62 -3.74
CA ALA A 273 23.93 15.59 -3.53
C ALA A 273 23.93 15.06 -2.09
N CYS A 274 24.25 13.78 -1.93
CA CYS A 274 24.32 13.06 -0.67
C CYS A 274 25.49 12.05 -0.71
N PRO A 275 25.92 11.50 0.43
CA PRO A 275 26.69 10.26 0.44
C PRO A 275 25.86 9.16 -0.20
N VAL A 276 26.37 8.53 -1.27
CA VAL A 276 25.66 7.47 -2.00
C VAL A 276 26.25 6.10 -1.72
N TYR A 277 25.38 5.10 -1.66
CA TYR A 277 25.70 3.68 -1.62
C TYR A 277 25.12 3.00 -2.86
N LEU A 278 25.91 2.14 -3.50
CA LEU A 278 25.44 1.29 -4.60
C LEU A 278 24.86 0.01 -4.00
N VAL A 279 23.56 -0.18 -4.14
CA VAL A 279 22.88 -1.37 -3.64
C VAL A 279 23.48 -2.62 -4.29
N GLN A 280 23.86 -3.61 -3.47
CA GLN A 280 24.40 -4.89 -3.93
C GLN A 280 23.31 -5.96 -3.97
N ASP A 281 23.56 -7.05 -4.69
CA ASP A 281 22.66 -8.21 -4.68
C ASP A 281 22.56 -8.79 -3.26
N GLY A 282 21.32 -9.02 -2.82
CA GLY A 282 21.02 -9.54 -1.48
C GLY A 282 20.93 -8.46 -0.38
N ASP A 283 21.18 -7.19 -0.70
CA ASP A 283 20.92 -6.10 0.23
C ASP A 283 19.41 -5.93 0.52
N ASN A 284 19.11 -5.45 1.73
CA ASN A 284 17.79 -4.93 2.09
C ASN A 284 17.95 -3.62 2.88
N CYS A 285 16.87 -2.87 3.07
CA CYS A 285 16.98 -1.59 3.79
C CYS A 285 17.54 -1.74 5.21
N ASN A 286 17.26 -2.84 5.90
CA ASN A 286 17.79 -3.06 7.25
C ASN A 286 19.30 -3.25 7.22
N SER A 287 19.82 -4.09 6.32
CA SER A 287 21.26 -4.34 6.22
C SER A 287 22.02 -3.07 5.87
N ILE A 288 21.49 -2.27 4.92
CA ILE A 288 22.11 -1.01 4.52
C ILE A 288 22.02 0.01 5.66
N ALA A 289 20.83 0.27 6.22
CA ALA A 289 20.64 1.27 7.27
C ALA A 289 21.56 1.00 8.47
N ASN A 290 21.63 -0.27 8.92
CA ASN A 290 22.51 -0.67 10.01
C ASN A 290 24.01 -0.45 9.70
N SER A 291 24.43 -0.64 8.45
CA SER A 291 25.84 -0.43 8.05
C SER A 291 26.28 1.04 8.06
N TYR A 292 25.32 1.97 8.08
CA TYR A 292 25.55 3.41 8.10
C TYR A 292 25.02 4.09 9.38
N ASP A 293 24.72 3.31 10.43
CA ASP A 293 24.16 3.81 11.69
C ASP A 293 22.87 4.65 11.51
N LEU A 294 22.02 4.25 10.56
CA LEU A 294 20.74 4.89 10.25
C LEU A 294 19.57 4.05 10.76
N SER A 295 18.45 4.69 11.09
CA SER A 295 17.17 3.99 11.14
C SER A 295 16.66 3.71 9.72
N ILE A 296 15.76 2.74 9.58
CA ILE A 296 15.06 2.50 8.30
C ILE A 296 14.34 3.77 7.84
N SER A 297 13.72 4.50 8.78
CA SER A 297 13.03 5.76 8.51
C SER A 297 13.99 6.82 7.97
N ASP A 298 15.21 6.93 8.49
CA ASP A 298 16.23 7.83 7.96
C ASP A 298 16.58 7.46 6.52
N LEU A 299 16.86 6.17 6.27
CA LEU A 299 17.20 5.68 4.93
C LEU A 299 16.09 5.95 3.91
N ILE A 300 14.83 5.71 4.28
CA ILE A 300 13.67 5.97 3.42
C ILE A 300 13.47 7.48 3.22
N SER A 301 13.62 8.29 4.27
CA SER A 301 13.49 9.76 4.17
C SER A 301 14.52 10.37 3.20
N TYR A 302 15.72 9.79 3.12
CA TYR A 302 16.75 10.21 2.17
C TYR A 302 16.50 9.71 0.75
N ASN A 303 15.65 8.70 0.58
CA ASN A 303 15.33 8.05 -0.70
C ASN A 303 13.82 7.87 -0.89
N PRO A 304 13.05 8.95 -1.15
CA PRO A 304 11.59 8.88 -1.23
C PRO A 304 11.04 7.97 -2.33
N SER A 305 11.88 7.54 -3.29
CA SER A 305 11.52 6.54 -4.30
C SER A 305 11.46 5.11 -3.74
N ILE A 306 12.05 4.86 -2.56
CA ILE A 306 11.92 3.59 -1.84
C ILE A 306 10.63 3.63 -1.04
N ASN A 307 9.77 2.63 -1.24
CA ASN A 307 8.50 2.54 -0.53
C ASN A 307 8.72 2.18 0.94
N ARG A 308 7.69 2.40 1.77
CA ARG A 308 7.76 2.17 3.22
C ARG A 308 8.10 0.73 3.59
N ALA A 309 7.70 -0.24 2.76
CA ALA A 309 7.98 -1.65 2.96
C ALA A 309 9.39 -2.08 2.50
N CYS A 310 10.15 -1.16 1.87
CA CYS A 310 11.41 -1.45 1.18
C CYS A 310 11.30 -2.61 0.17
N SER A 311 10.11 -2.88 -0.37
CA SER A 311 9.91 -3.98 -1.32
C SER A 311 10.42 -3.67 -2.72
N ASN A 312 10.76 -2.41 -2.99
CA ASN A 312 11.25 -1.93 -4.28
C ASN A 312 12.72 -1.48 -4.24
N LEU A 313 13.52 -2.02 -3.30
CA LEU A 313 14.97 -1.79 -3.29
C LEU A 313 15.63 -2.56 -4.44
N ILE A 314 16.37 -1.84 -5.28
CA ILE A 314 16.83 -2.30 -6.60
C ILE A 314 18.37 -2.39 -6.56
N ALA A 315 18.93 -3.60 -6.61
CA ALA A 315 20.37 -3.80 -6.77
C ALA A 315 20.95 -3.05 -7.99
N GLY A 316 22.11 -2.43 -7.82
CA GLY A 316 22.70 -1.56 -8.84
C GLY A 316 22.16 -0.13 -8.88
N ASP A 317 21.11 0.23 -8.13
CA ASP A 317 20.74 1.63 -7.92
C ASP A 317 21.68 2.30 -6.89
N ASN A 318 21.96 3.59 -7.09
CA ASN A 318 22.59 4.42 -6.08
C ASN A 318 21.51 5.02 -5.18
N ILE A 319 21.66 4.88 -3.86
CA ILE A 319 20.77 5.46 -2.85
C ILE A 319 21.55 6.35 -1.89
N CYS A 320 20.91 7.37 -1.34
CA CYS A 320 21.48 8.20 -0.30
C CYS A 320 21.56 7.45 1.04
N VAL A 321 22.74 7.44 1.66
CA VAL A 321 22.97 6.92 3.02
C VAL A 321 23.35 8.05 3.98
N GLY A 322 22.79 9.22 3.72
CA GLY A 322 22.94 10.42 4.52
C GLY A 322 22.10 11.55 3.94
N ALA A 323 21.82 12.56 4.77
CA ALA A 323 21.01 13.70 4.39
C ALA A 323 21.57 14.39 3.12
N SER A 324 20.67 14.82 2.24
CA SER A 324 21.02 15.52 1.01
C SER A 324 21.26 17.02 1.27
N GLY A 325 22.32 17.56 0.68
CA GLY A 325 22.71 18.96 0.85
C GLY A 325 23.61 19.24 2.07
N GLN A 326 23.71 20.51 2.46
CA GLN A 326 24.51 20.93 3.62
C GLN A 326 23.68 20.74 4.90
N THR A 327 24.28 20.15 5.94
CA THR A 327 23.67 20.09 7.26
C THR A 327 23.45 21.51 7.75
N TYR A 328 22.18 21.94 7.85
CA TYR A 328 21.86 23.24 8.43
C TYR A 328 22.33 23.22 9.88
N THR A 329 23.43 23.93 10.16
CA THR A 329 23.91 24.14 11.52
C THR A 329 23.43 25.52 11.91
N PRO A 330 22.34 25.66 12.67
CA PRO A 330 21.88 26.98 13.11
C PRO A 330 22.99 27.62 13.95
N THR A 331 23.61 28.67 13.44
CA THR A 331 24.50 29.52 14.24
C THR A 331 23.64 30.40 15.14
N THR A 332 23.77 30.21 16.45
CA THR A 332 23.21 31.13 17.44
C THR A 332 23.91 32.48 17.33
N ILE A 333 23.14 33.56 17.20
CA ILE A 333 23.68 34.93 17.25
C ILE A 333 24.16 35.19 18.68
N ALA A 334 25.44 35.54 18.84
CA ALA A 334 26.00 35.85 20.15
C ALA A 334 25.22 37.02 20.80
N GLY A 335 24.54 36.72 21.91
CA GLY A 335 23.70 37.68 22.65
C GLY A 335 22.19 37.57 22.43
N ALA A 336 21.71 36.67 21.56
CA ALA A 336 20.27 36.42 21.42
C ALA A 336 19.74 35.63 22.62
N THR A 337 18.88 36.26 23.43
CA THR A 337 18.25 35.66 24.62
C THR A 337 16.85 35.10 24.36
N ALA A 338 16.36 35.12 23.12
CA ALA A 338 15.05 34.59 22.76
C ALA A 338 15.14 33.75 21.48
N THR A 339 14.94 32.43 21.64
CA THR A 339 14.61 31.51 20.56
C THR A 339 13.16 31.80 20.13
N LYS A 340 12.91 32.83 19.33
CA LYS A 340 11.58 33.09 18.75
C LYS A 340 11.59 32.67 17.28
N THR A 341 11.55 31.36 17.05
CA THR A 341 11.54 30.76 15.70
C THR A 341 10.13 30.64 15.13
N ALA A 342 9.09 30.67 15.95
CA ALA A 342 7.71 30.61 15.48
C ALA A 342 7.19 32.00 15.09
N GLN A 343 6.84 32.17 13.82
CA GLN A 343 5.96 33.26 13.41
C GLN A 343 4.58 32.96 14.01
N TYR A 344 4.02 33.89 14.79
CA TYR A 344 2.69 33.73 15.36
C TYR A 344 1.65 34.40 14.46
N ALA A 345 0.45 33.84 14.42
CA ALA A 345 -0.68 34.43 13.73
C ALA A 345 -1.08 35.77 14.38
N ALA A 346 -1.44 36.75 13.54
CA ALA A 346 -1.95 38.04 14.01
C ALA A 346 -3.40 37.97 14.50
N SER A 347 -4.16 36.96 14.06
CA SER A 347 -5.56 36.73 14.42
C SER A 347 -5.91 35.24 14.33
N THR A 348 -7.00 34.84 14.97
CA THR A 348 -7.54 33.48 14.87
C THR A 348 -8.39 33.31 13.60
N VAL A 349 -8.54 32.06 13.15
CA VAL A 349 -9.46 31.63 12.10
C VAL A 349 -10.31 30.46 12.60
N ALA A 350 -11.46 30.21 11.99
CA ALA A 350 -12.24 29.02 12.28
C ALA A 350 -11.66 27.81 11.53
N ALA A 351 -11.60 26.64 12.18
CA ALA A 351 -11.28 25.39 11.50
C ALA A 351 -12.38 25.05 10.47
N ALA A 352 -11.98 24.49 9.33
CA ALA A 352 -12.91 24.09 8.26
C ALA A 352 -13.68 22.78 8.58
N GLY A 353 -13.35 22.13 9.69
CA GLY A 353 -14.00 20.91 10.17
C GLY A 353 -13.74 20.68 11.66
N PRO A 354 -14.10 19.49 12.19
CA PRO A 354 -13.86 19.15 13.57
C PRO A 354 -12.36 19.14 13.87
N THR A 355 -11.97 19.61 15.06
CA THR A 355 -10.57 19.60 15.50
C THR A 355 -10.29 18.42 16.42
N GLY A 356 -9.04 17.95 16.48
CA GLY A 356 -8.61 17.01 17.50
C GLY A 356 -8.84 17.56 18.91
N TYR A 357 -9.14 16.70 19.88
CA TYR A 357 -9.39 17.14 21.25
C TYR A 357 -8.22 17.98 21.81
N GLY A 358 -8.55 19.03 22.57
CA GLY A 358 -7.56 19.90 23.19
C GLY A 358 -6.78 20.82 22.23
N THR A 359 -6.95 20.67 20.90
CA THR A 359 -6.39 21.60 19.91
C THR A 359 -6.76 23.04 20.27
N THR A 360 -5.78 23.94 20.30
CA THR A 360 -6.03 25.33 20.68
C THR A 360 -7.00 26.01 19.73
N LYS A 361 -7.90 26.83 20.30
CA LYS A 361 -8.81 27.71 19.54
C LYS A 361 -8.14 29.03 19.17
N GLU A 362 -7.01 29.33 19.80
CA GLU A 362 -6.20 30.51 19.54
C GLU A 362 -5.23 30.22 18.38
N CYS A 363 -5.82 29.90 17.22
CA CYS A 363 -5.09 29.44 16.04
C CYS A 363 -5.49 30.24 14.80
N GLY A 364 -4.49 30.72 14.05
CA GLY A 364 -4.66 31.41 12.77
C GLY A 364 -4.54 30.51 11.54
N GLY A 365 -4.32 29.21 11.71
CA GLY A 365 -4.25 28.25 10.61
C GLY A 365 -4.30 26.80 11.07
N TYR A 366 -5.12 26.00 10.40
CA TYR A 366 -5.33 24.58 10.70
C TYR A 366 -4.91 23.70 9.53
N PHE A 367 -4.45 22.49 9.83
CA PHE A 367 -4.07 21.46 8.86
C PHE A 367 -4.97 20.23 9.01
N LEU A 368 -5.34 19.62 7.88
CA LEU A 368 -6.08 18.36 7.81
C LEU A 368 -5.10 17.28 7.31
N PRO A 369 -4.67 16.34 8.17
CA PRO A 369 -3.73 15.31 7.77
C PRO A 369 -4.40 14.27 6.88
N ALA A 370 -3.64 13.75 5.92
CA ALA A 370 -3.93 12.54 5.17
C ALA A 370 -3.31 11.31 5.85
N ASP A 371 -3.69 10.11 5.40
CA ASP A 371 -3.07 8.88 5.89
C ASP A 371 -1.58 8.86 5.52
N GLY A 372 -0.74 8.68 6.53
CA GLY A 372 0.72 8.66 6.39
C GLY A 372 1.44 9.97 6.71
N ASP A 373 0.71 11.06 6.97
CA ASP A 373 1.31 12.29 7.48
C ASP A 373 1.91 12.10 8.87
N ASP A 374 3.06 12.73 9.13
CA ASP A 374 3.73 12.73 10.43
C ASP A 374 3.94 14.15 10.98
N CYS A 375 4.07 14.27 12.30
CA CYS A 375 4.09 15.55 13.00
C CYS A 375 5.33 16.35 12.65
N GLU A 376 6.45 15.68 12.40
CA GLU A 376 7.72 16.28 12.02
C GLU A 376 7.63 16.92 10.64
N GLN A 377 7.05 16.22 9.66
CA GLN A 377 6.78 16.73 8.30
C GLN A 377 5.81 17.92 8.35
N ILE A 378 4.71 17.80 9.09
CA ILE A 378 3.75 18.90 9.27
C ILE A 378 4.45 20.11 9.91
N SER A 379 5.24 19.88 10.96
CA SER A 379 5.98 20.95 11.65
C SER A 379 6.96 21.67 10.71
N LEU A 380 7.65 20.91 9.84
CA LEU A 380 8.54 21.47 8.82
C LEU A 380 7.79 22.29 7.77
N ILE A 381 6.66 21.79 7.25
CA ILE A 381 5.83 22.49 6.26
C ILE A 381 5.37 23.84 6.80
N TYR A 382 4.95 23.89 8.06
CA TYR A 382 4.43 25.12 8.69
C TYR A 382 5.50 25.92 9.44
N SER A 383 6.77 25.51 9.35
CA SER A 383 7.90 26.19 10.00
C SER A 383 7.68 26.43 11.50
N ILE A 384 7.08 25.46 12.18
CA ILE A 384 6.94 25.41 13.64
C ILE A 384 7.80 24.29 14.20
N SER A 385 8.21 24.38 15.47
CA SER A 385 8.89 23.25 16.13
C SER A 385 7.89 22.13 16.43
N LEU A 386 8.31 20.86 16.35
CA LEU A 386 7.52 19.71 16.80
C LEU A 386 6.97 19.90 18.23
N GLU A 387 7.80 20.43 19.14
CA GLU A 387 7.39 20.74 20.51
C GLU A 387 6.19 21.70 20.55
N LEU A 388 6.23 22.77 19.76
CA LEU A 388 5.11 23.71 19.63
C LEU A 388 3.88 23.03 19.00
N PHE A 389 4.04 22.20 17.97
CA PHE A 389 2.94 21.47 17.35
C PHE A 389 2.22 20.55 18.35
N LEU A 390 2.96 19.78 19.15
CA LEU A 390 2.40 18.93 20.19
C LEU A 390 1.75 19.76 21.32
N ALA A 391 2.35 20.90 21.68
CA ALA A 391 1.82 21.75 22.74
C ALA A 391 0.50 22.45 22.36
N ILE A 392 0.33 22.85 21.10
CA ILE A 392 -0.91 23.46 20.60
C ILE A 392 -1.97 22.42 20.19
N ASN A 393 -1.59 21.13 20.11
CA ASN A 393 -2.45 19.98 19.82
C ASN A 393 -2.26 18.85 20.85
N PRO A 394 -2.60 19.06 22.13
CA PRO A 394 -2.19 18.21 23.26
C PRO A 394 -2.78 16.78 23.26
N ALA A 395 -3.77 16.46 22.43
CA ALA A 395 -4.23 15.08 22.26
C ALA A 395 -3.33 14.26 21.32
N VAL A 396 -2.48 14.90 20.53
CA VAL A 396 -1.50 14.20 19.69
C VAL A 396 -0.40 13.66 20.61
N ASN A 397 -0.15 12.36 20.51
CA ASN A 397 0.84 11.70 21.33
C ASN A 397 2.26 11.99 20.82
N ALA A 398 3.26 11.79 21.69
CA ALA A 398 4.66 12.08 21.35
C ALA A 398 5.23 11.23 20.20
N ALA A 399 4.61 10.08 19.89
CA ALA A 399 5.00 9.22 18.77
C ALA A 399 4.28 9.60 17.45
N CYS A 400 3.45 10.65 17.48
CA CYS A 400 2.60 11.09 16.37
C CYS A 400 1.70 9.99 15.75
N SER A 401 1.47 8.88 16.46
CA SER A 401 0.78 7.72 15.89
C SER A 401 -0.74 7.83 15.88
N ASN A 402 -1.27 8.98 16.30
CA ASN A 402 -2.70 9.22 16.47
C ASN A 402 -3.17 10.51 15.80
N LEU A 403 -2.52 10.90 14.70
CA LEU A 403 -3.15 11.79 13.73
C LEU A 403 -4.26 11.01 13.01
N PHE A 404 -5.40 11.66 12.81
CA PHE A 404 -6.57 11.05 12.18
C PHE A 404 -6.98 11.88 10.97
N PRO A 405 -7.11 11.26 9.79
CA PRO A 405 -7.79 11.87 8.67
C PRO A 405 -9.18 12.34 9.09
N GLY A 406 -9.57 13.54 8.65
CA GLY A 406 -10.85 14.15 9.00
C GLY A 406 -10.82 15.09 10.20
N LEU A 407 -9.75 15.12 11.01
CA LEU A 407 -9.60 16.07 12.11
C LEU A 407 -8.58 17.17 11.79
N TYR A 408 -8.91 18.42 12.12
CA TYR A 408 -8.03 19.56 11.94
C TYR A 408 -7.15 19.81 13.17
N TYR A 409 -5.86 20.09 12.93
CA TYR A 409 -4.86 20.38 13.96
C TYR A 409 -4.29 21.79 13.76
N CYS A 410 -4.07 22.52 14.85
CA CYS A 410 -3.50 23.86 14.78
C CYS A 410 -2.04 23.79 14.32
N VAL A 411 -1.69 24.59 13.32
CA VAL A 411 -0.32 24.69 12.79
C VAL A 411 0.21 26.12 12.79
N TYR A 412 -0.63 27.10 13.13
CA TYR A 412 -0.23 28.50 13.15
C TYR A 412 -0.89 29.25 14.33
N PRO A 413 -0.41 29.05 15.57
CA PRO A 413 -1.01 29.62 16.77
C PRO A 413 -0.82 31.14 16.86
N THR A 414 -1.68 31.84 17.60
CA THR A 414 -1.43 33.24 18.01
C THR A 414 -0.42 33.30 19.16
N GLU A 415 0.18 34.46 19.44
CA GLU A 415 1.20 34.59 20.50
C GLU A 415 0.68 34.22 21.90
N ASN A 416 -0.62 34.41 22.14
CA ASN A 416 -1.30 34.14 23.40
C ASN A 416 -1.99 32.76 23.42
N TRP A 417 -1.59 31.81 22.58
CA TRP A 417 -2.28 30.51 22.45
C TRP A 417 -2.38 29.71 23.75
N ASN A 418 -1.45 29.94 24.69
CA ASN A 418 -1.37 29.29 26.00
C ASN A 418 -1.96 30.15 27.13
N ALA A 419 -2.58 31.29 26.82
CA ALA A 419 -3.18 32.14 27.83
C ALA A 419 -4.38 31.42 28.47
N THR A 420 -4.28 31.12 29.76
CA THR A 420 -5.33 30.44 30.50
C THR A 420 -6.49 31.41 30.75
N ALA A 421 -7.55 31.34 29.93
CA ALA A 421 -8.79 32.04 30.24
C ALA A 421 -9.42 31.38 31.48
N ASN A 422 -9.44 32.10 32.60
CA ASN A 422 -9.97 31.65 33.88
C ASN A 422 -11.52 31.69 33.87
N GLY A 423 -12.12 30.98 32.93
CA GLY A 423 -13.56 30.88 32.75
C GLY A 423 -14.11 29.66 33.48
N THR A 424 -14.82 29.89 34.58
CA THR A 424 -15.64 28.85 35.21
C THR A 424 -16.84 28.57 34.31
N THR A 425 -16.75 27.58 33.43
CA THR A 425 -17.89 27.13 32.63
C THR A 425 -18.73 26.17 33.43
N THR A 426 -19.86 26.64 33.95
CA THR A 426 -20.93 25.79 34.47
C THR A 426 -21.56 25.06 33.29
N SER A 427 -21.36 23.75 33.19
CA SER A 427 -21.96 22.92 32.14
C SER A 427 -23.34 22.43 32.57
N THR A 428 -24.37 22.69 31.78
CA THR A 428 -25.74 22.18 31.99
C THR A 428 -26.02 21.03 31.03
N TYR A 429 -26.86 20.06 31.42
CA TYR A 429 -27.31 19.02 30.48
C TYR A 429 -28.10 19.63 29.32
N VAL A 430 -27.95 19.04 28.14
CA VAL A 430 -28.58 19.50 26.90
C VAL A 430 -29.46 18.40 26.32
N THR A 431 -30.52 18.77 25.60
CA THR A 431 -31.42 17.82 24.93
C THR A 431 -30.75 17.20 23.70
N PRO A 432 -31.00 15.91 23.40
CA PRO A 432 -30.41 15.26 22.23
C PRO A 432 -30.92 15.88 20.91
N PRO A 433 -30.05 16.08 19.92
CA PRO A 433 -30.41 16.66 18.62
C PRO A 433 -31.11 15.67 17.67
N ALA A 434 -31.08 14.37 17.97
CA ALA A 434 -31.70 13.31 17.17
C ALA A 434 -32.23 12.19 18.08
N SER A 435 -32.83 11.15 17.49
CA SER A 435 -33.26 9.98 18.25
C SER A 435 -32.07 9.30 18.94
N THR A 436 -32.21 9.00 20.22
CA THR A 436 -31.18 8.32 21.00
C THR A 436 -31.45 6.81 21.04
N PRO A 437 -30.44 5.95 20.87
CA PRO A 437 -30.59 4.52 21.11
C PRO A 437 -31.02 4.24 22.55
N THR A 438 -31.87 3.22 22.73
CA THR A 438 -32.37 2.81 24.05
C THR A 438 -31.22 2.50 25.00
N GLY A 439 -31.24 3.13 26.18
CA GLY A 439 -30.20 2.97 27.20
C GLY A 439 -29.22 4.14 27.31
N THR A 440 -29.19 5.05 26.33
CA THR A 440 -28.33 6.25 26.38
C THR A 440 -28.73 7.18 27.53
N THR A 441 -27.76 7.67 28.30
CA THR A 441 -28.01 8.53 29.47
C THR A 441 -28.65 9.87 29.09
N PRO A 442 -29.66 10.34 29.83
CA PRO A 442 -30.20 11.70 29.66
C PRO A 442 -29.31 12.76 30.32
N ASN A 443 -28.40 12.37 31.22
CA ASN A 443 -27.48 13.27 31.92
C ASN A 443 -26.26 13.59 31.05
N CYS A 444 -26.53 14.18 29.88
CA CYS A 444 -25.54 14.43 28.86
C CYS A 444 -25.29 15.93 28.67
N TYR A 445 -24.04 16.34 28.81
CA TYR A 445 -23.55 17.69 28.54
C TYR A 445 -23.24 17.92 27.07
N THR A 446 -22.98 16.86 26.29
CA THR A 446 -22.64 16.98 24.86
C THR A 446 -23.07 15.74 24.10
N TRP A 447 -23.83 15.94 23.02
CA TRP A 447 -24.31 14.88 22.12
C TRP A 447 -23.55 14.89 20.81
N ARG A 448 -23.41 13.71 20.19
CA ARG A 448 -22.97 13.55 18.80
C ARG A 448 -24.02 12.77 18.02
N THR A 449 -24.53 13.35 16.95
CA THR A 449 -25.29 12.63 15.92
C THR A 449 -24.31 11.93 14.99
N ILE A 450 -24.45 10.61 14.85
CA ILE A 450 -23.55 9.78 14.06
C ILE A 450 -23.77 10.04 12.58
N VAL A 451 -22.68 10.28 11.85
CA VAL A 451 -22.66 10.39 10.38
C VAL A 451 -21.77 9.29 9.78
N ASP A 452 -21.79 9.13 8.46
CA ASP A 452 -20.95 8.13 7.78
C ASP A 452 -19.46 8.38 8.08
N GLY A 453 -18.73 7.31 8.39
CA GLY A 453 -17.33 7.36 8.84
C GLY A 453 -17.11 7.58 10.36
N ASP A 454 -18.14 7.86 11.16
CA ASP A 454 -17.98 7.92 12.62
C ASP A 454 -17.70 6.53 13.22
N SER A 455 -16.68 6.45 14.08
CA SER A 455 -16.35 5.25 14.87
C SER A 455 -16.19 5.61 16.35
N CYS A 456 -16.33 4.67 17.29
CA CYS A 456 -16.06 4.99 18.70
C CYS A 456 -14.63 5.44 18.93
N SER A 457 -13.67 4.96 18.15
CA SER A 457 -12.29 5.44 18.20
C SER A 457 -12.22 6.91 17.82
N LEU A 458 -12.91 7.33 16.75
CA LEU A 458 -13.02 8.74 16.38
C LEU A 458 -13.70 9.56 17.49
N LEU A 459 -14.80 9.07 18.06
CA LEU A 459 -15.51 9.77 19.15
C LEU A 459 -14.64 9.95 20.40
N GLN A 460 -13.91 8.91 20.81
CA GLN A 460 -12.96 9.00 21.93
C GLN A 460 -11.92 10.10 21.72
N ASN A 461 -11.39 10.21 20.50
CA ASN A 461 -10.38 11.20 20.16
C ASN A 461 -10.93 12.62 19.96
N VAL A 462 -12.13 12.76 19.39
CA VAL A 462 -12.78 14.06 19.20
C VAL A 462 -13.20 14.67 20.54
N TYR A 463 -13.72 13.84 21.45
CA TYR A 463 -14.30 14.32 22.71
C TYR A 463 -13.37 14.15 23.91
N GLY A 464 -12.21 13.50 23.74
CA GLY A 464 -11.24 13.28 24.80
C GLY A 464 -11.77 12.37 25.90
N VAL A 465 -12.45 11.29 25.51
CA VAL A 465 -13.11 10.34 26.42
C VAL A 465 -12.59 8.92 26.17
N THR A 466 -12.56 8.10 27.20
CA THR A 466 -12.21 6.67 27.03
C THR A 466 -13.41 5.90 26.49
N PHE A 467 -13.16 4.76 25.85
CA PHE A 467 -14.25 3.89 25.41
C PHE A 467 -15.14 3.46 26.56
N GLU A 468 -14.56 3.26 27.74
CA GLU A 468 -15.30 2.92 28.95
C GLU A 468 -16.22 4.08 29.38
N GLN A 469 -15.75 5.32 29.35
CA GLN A 469 -16.59 6.49 29.61
C GLN A 469 -17.72 6.61 28.58
N LEU A 470 -17.42 6.38 27.30
CA LEU A 470 -18.43 6.37 26.25
C LEU A 470 -19.48 5.27 26.49
N ARG A 471 -19.09 4.09 26.98
CA ARG A 471 -20.01 3.01 27.34
C ARG A 471 -20.76 3.25 28.65
N ILE A 472 -20.22 4.00 29.60
CA ILE A 472 -20.97 4.43 30.80
C ILE A 472 -22.18 5.27 30.38
N TRP A 473 -22.01 6.18 29.43
CA TRP A 473 -23.09 7.04 28.95
C TRP A 473 -23.96 6.38 27.88
N ASN A 474 -23.45 5.38 27.18
CA ASN A 474 -24.12 4.65 26.10
C ASN A 474 -23.95 3.13 26.31
N PRO A 475 -24.57 2.55 27.36
CA PRO A 475 -24.35 1.16 27.76
C PRO A 475 -24.74 0.12 26.72
N GLN A 476 -25.56 0.52 25.73
CA GLN A 476 -25.92 -0.31 24.60
C GLN A 476 -24.77 -0.55 23.60
N LEU A 477 -23.69 0.24 23.65
CA LEU A 477 -22.53 0.03 22.78
C LEU A 477 -21.82 -1.28 23.16
N ASN A 478 -21.67 -2.15 22.15
CA ASN A 478 -20.97 -3.42 22.32
C ASN A 478 -19.45 -3.20 22.46
N GLN A 479 -18.69 -4.21 22.89
CA GLN A 479 -17.25 -4.06 23.16
C GLN A 479 -16.43 -3.71 21.90
N GLN A 480 -16.93 -4.07 20.72
CA GLN A 480 -16.28 -3.83 19.44
C GLN A 480 -16.70 -2.49 18.80
N CYS A 481 -17.63 -1.75 19.43
CA CYS A 481 -18.31 -0.60 18.84
C CYS A 481 -18.83 -0.83 17.40
N SER A 482 -19.28 -2.05 17.10
CA SER A 482 -19.78 -2.38 15.76
C SER A 482 -21.26 -2.02 15.55
N ASN A 483 -21.89 -1.38 16.54
CA ASN A 483 -23.33 -1.10 16.57
C ASN A 483 -23.68 0.39 16.70
N LEU A 484 -22.79 1.28 16.25
CA LEU A 484 -23.15 2.68 16.05
C LEU A 484 -24.26 2.77 15.00
N LEU A 485 -25.27 3.61 15.28
CA LEU A 485 -26.42 3.78 14.41
C LEU A 485 -26.30 5.13 13.73
N LEU A 486 -26.25 5.12 12.39
CA LEU A 486 -26.28 6.33 11.58
C LEU A 486 -27.50 7.18 11.94
N ASP A 487 -27.32 8.50 11.94
CA ASP A 487 -28.32 9.54 12.29
C ASP A 487 -28.84 9.51 13.74
N ALA A 488 -28.36 8.61 14.59
CA ALA A 488 -28.73 8.57 16.00
C ALA A 488 -27.80 9.45 16.87
N ALA A 489 -28.34 10.02 17.95
CA ALA A 489 -27.56 10.82 18.91
C ALA A 489 -27.00 9.95 20.06
N TYR A 490 -25.69 9.99 20.26
CA TYR A 490 -24.98 9.35 21.36
C TYR A 490 -24.40 10.39 22.33
N CYS A 491 -24.40 10.08 23.62
CA CYS A 491 -23.83 10.95 24.63
C CYS A 491 -22.30 10.85 24.64
N VAL A 492 -21.59 11.92 24.33
CA VAL A 492 -20.12 11.92 24.27
C VAL A 492 -19.48 12.65 25.44
N ARG A 493 -20.31 13.21 26.34
CA ARG A 493 -19.89 13.76 27.62
C ARG A 493 -21.05 13.77 28.61
N GLY A 494 -21.02 12.91 29.61
CA GLY A 494 -22.02 12.83 30.68
C GLY A 494 -21.39 12.81 32.07
N ASP A 495 -22.18 12.57 33.10
CA ASP A 495 -21.67 12.43 34.47
C ASP A 495 -20.74 11.22 34.61
N THR A 496 -19.71 11.36 35.42
CA THR A 496 -18.72 10.29 35.67
C THR A 496 -19.24 9.17 36.55
N ASP A 497 -20.47 9.25 37.05
CA ASP A 497 -21.07 8.26 37.94
C ASP A 497 -22.57 8.09 37.63
N THR A 498 -22.90 7.04 36.87
CA THR A 498 -24.28 6.57 36.77
C THR A 498 -24.35 5.20 37.43
N THR A 499 -24.93 5.16 38.63
CA THR A 499 -25.44 3.94 39.26
C THR A 499 -26.51 3.33 38.34
N ALA A 500 -26.08 2.53 37.38
CA ALA A 500 -26.95 1.73 36.54
C ALA A 500 -27.45 0.54 37.35
N THR A 501 -28.74 0.57 37.71
CA THR A 501 -29.47 -0.55 38.31
C THR A 501 -29.42 -1.74 37.38
N SER A 502 -28.54 -2.70 37.69
CA SER A 502 -28.40 -3.97 36.98
C SER A 502 -29.60 -4.88 37.26
N THR A 503 -30.48 -5.09 36.27
CA THR A 503 -31.31 -6.29 36.22
C THR A 503 -30.48 -7.45 35.69
N THR A 504 -30.24 -8.40 36.57
CA THR A 504 -29.48 -9.63 36.39
C THR A 504 -30.08 -10.51 35.30
N GLU A 505 -29.28 -10.91 34.31
CA GLU A 505 -29.53 -12.11 33.52
C GLU A 505 -28.33 -13.06 33.65
N THR A 506 -28.64 -14.32 33.90
CA THR A 506 -27.78 -15.33 34.51
C THR A 506 -26.67 -15.81 33.57
N ALA A 507 -25.44 -15.80 34.07
CA ALA A 507 -24.28 -16.39 33.42
C ALA A 507 -24.33 -17.93 33.44
N GLY A 508 -24.27 -18.55 32.25
CA GLY A 508 -23.92 -19.95 32.07
C GLY A 508 -22.40 -20.11 32.06
N THR A 509 -21.87 -20.78 33.08
CA THR A 509 -20.46 -21.12 33.28
C THR A 509 -19.94 -22.08 32.22
N THR A 510 -18.80 -21.80 31.59
CA THR A 510 -17.82 -22.86 31.26
C THR A 510 -16.40 -22.32 31.19
N THR A 511 -15.50 -23.21 31.60
CA THR A 511 -14.13 -23.07 32.10
C THR A 511 -13.06 -22.66 31.09
N LEU A 512 -12.08 -21.91 31.58
CA LEU A 512 -10.77 -21.66 30.99
C LEU A 512 -9.90 -22.93 31.01
N GLU A 513 -9.30 -23.27 29.87
CA GLU A 513 -8.06 -24.05 29.81
C GLU A 513 -6.99 -23.24 29.06
N THR A 514 -5.89 -23.00 29.76
CA THR A 514 -4.60 -22.48 29.28
C THR A 514 -3.84 -23.55 28.51
N THR A 515 -3.30 -23.22 27.33
CA THR A 515 -2.11 -23.89 26.78
C THR A 515 -1.22 -22.94 25.98
N SER A 516 0.07 -23.25 26.06
CA SER A 516 1.24 -22.44 25.78
C SER A 516 1.61 -22.25 24.30
N THR A 517 2.41 -21.21 24.10
CA THR A 517 3.41 -20.92 23.04
C THR A 517 3.86 -22.09 22.16
N VAL A 518 3.82 -21.88 20.84
CA VAL A 518 4.58 -22.63 19.83
C VAL A 518 5.27 -21.65 18.89
N ASP A 519 6.56 -21.89 18.68
CA ASP A 519 7.51 -21.15 17.84
C ASP A 519 7.05 -21.00 16.37
N GLN A 520 7.26 -19.81 15.81
CA GLN A 520 7.20 -19.56 14.36
C GLN A 520 8.50 -20.05 13.68
N PRO A 521 8.43 -20.79 12.56
CA PRO A 521 9.59 -21.03 11.73
C PRO A 521 9.91 -19.79 10.88
N THR A 522 11.16 -19.34 10.99
CA THR A 522 11.84 -18.42 10.07
C THR A 522 11.76 -18.92 8.62
N GLN A 523 11.14 -18.14 7.73
CA GLN A 523 11.27 -18.30 6.28
C GLN A 523 12.39 -17.41 5.75
N THR A 524 13.31 -18.03 5.03
CA THR A 524 14.38 -17.41 4.24
C THR A 524 13.79 -16.70 3.03
N SER A 525 14.04 -15.39 2.92
CA SER A 525 13.68 -14.55 1.78
C SER A 525 14.43 -14.96 0.52
N VAL A 526 13.69 -15.36 -0.53
CA VAL A 526 14.19 -15.46 -1.91
C VAL A 526 13.82 -14.15 -2.62
N SER A 527 14.80 -13.54 -3.27
CA SER A 527 14.79 -12.20 -3.88
C SER A 527 13.93 -12.13 -5.16
N PRO A 528 13.19 -11.03 -5.44
CA PRO A 528 12.57 -10.79 -6.73
C PRO A 528 13.50 -9.94 -7.60
N ARG A 529 14.18 -10.60 -8.53
CA ARG A 529 14.67 -10.01 -9.79
C ARG A 529 14.83 -11.11 -10.81
N SER A 530 14.03 -11.06 -11.86
CA SER A 530 14.31 -11.80 -13.07
C SER A 530 13.39 -11.29 -14.16
N ASN A 531 13.89 -10.58 -15.16
CA ASN A 531 13.21 -10.51 -16.44
C ASN A 531 13.49 -11.82 -17.16
N SER A 532 12.62 -12.83 -17.11
CA SER A 532 12.81 -14.00 -18.00
C SER A 532 11.85 -13.97 -19.19
N ARG A 533 12.14 -14.80 -20.19
CA ARG A 533 11.28 -15.06 -21.36
C ARG A 533 9.87 -15.60 -21.02
N TRP A 534 9.59 -15.87 -19.76
CA TRP A 534 8.30 -16.34 -19.23
C TRP A 534 7.50 -15.25 -18.48
N TYR A 535 7.90 -13.97 -18.58
CA TYR A 535 7.51 -12.90 -17.65
C TYR A 535 6.60 -11.89 -18.32
N TYR A 536 5.46 -11.57 -17.69
CA TYR A 536 4.52 -10.55 -18.16
C TYR A 536 5.21 -9.23 -18.54
N GLN A 537 4.60 -8.55 -19.50
CA GLN A 537 4.95 -7.18 -19.84
C GLN A 537 4.72 -6.28 -18.61
N GLU A 538 5.71 -5.44 -18.31
CA GLU A 538 5.47 -4.20 -17.57
C GLU A 538 4.32 -3.47 -18.25
N LEU A 539 3.41 -2.90 -17.47
CA LEU A 539 2.51 -1.86 -17.95
C LEU A 539 3.41 -0.70 -18.44
N GLN A 540 3.82 -0.75 -19.71
CA GLN A 540 4.64 0.28 -20.36
C GLN A 540 3.86 1.59 -20.47
#